data_AF-A0A3S1A3E7-F1
#
_entry.id   AF-A0A3S1A3E7-F1
#
_cell.length_a   1.000
_cell.length_b   1.000
_cell.length_c   1.000
_cell.angle_alpha   90.00
_cell.angle_beta   90.00
_cell.angle_gamma   90.00
#
_symmetry.space_group_name_H-M   'P 1'
#
loop_
_entity.id
_entity.type
_entity.pdbx_description
1 polymer ?
#
loop_
_entity_poly.entity_id
_entity_poly.type
_entity_poly.pdbx_seq_one_letter_code
_entity_poly.pdbx_strand_id
1 'polypeptide(L)'
;MSVFQKFGKVVRHNDGLVGTFLKLFRMDEFKWGNLVGEDKYGNKYFQNDYYFYGRNRWVEFPLSVGHDYDASQVPAEWHRWLQYIADEPPTQLPLPKRKWMADHTENLSGTEKC
;
A
#
# COMPACT_ATOMS: atom_id res chain seq x y z
N MET A 1 19.08 16.57 -5.01
CA MET A 1 18.20 16.38 -6.19
C MET A 1 17.34 17.61 -6.38
N SER A 2 17.36 18.18 -7.57
CA SER A 2 16.46 19.27 -8.00
C SER A 2 14.99 18.82 -7.97
N VAL A 3 14.07 19.76 -7.76
CA VAL A 3 12.61 19.49 -7.75
C VAL A 3 12.16 18.83 -9.06
N PHE A 4 12.68 19.29 -10.20
CA PHE A 4 12.38 18.72 -11.52
C PHE A 4 12.83 17.25 -11.66
N GLN A 5 13.97 16.90 -11.09
CA GLN A 5 14.47 15.52 -11.10
C GLN A 5 13.58 14.59 -10.28
N LYS A 6 13.06 15.08 -9.14
CA LYS A 6 12.12 14.34 -8.29
C LYS A 6 10.80 14.13 -9.00
N PHE A 7 10.26 15.18 -9.62
CA PHE A 7 9.04 15.09 -10.41
C PHE A 7 9.20 14.10 -11.58
N GLY A 8 10.33 14.12 -12.29
CA GLY A 8 10.62 13.12 -13.32
C GLY A 8 10.62 11.67 -12.80
N LYS A 9 11.06 11.43 -11.56
CA LYS A 9 10.97 10.10 -10.93
C LYS A 9 9.53 9.69 -10.63
N VAL A 10 8.72 10.62 -10.10
CA VAL A 10 7.28 10.39 -9.87
C VAL A 10 6.58 9.96 -11.16
N VAL A 11 6.75 10.75 -12.22
CA VAL A 11 6.05 10.52 -13.49
C VAL A 11 6.43 9.17 -14.09
N ARG A 12 7.71 8.78 -14.00
CA ARG A 12 8.16 7.46 -14.46
C ARG A 12 7.64 6.31 -13.61
N HIS A 13 7.51 6.52 -12.30
CA HIS A 13 7.02 5.50 -11.38
C HIS A 13 5.50 5.27 -11.54
N ASN A 14 4.75 6.31 -11.87
CA ASN A 14 3.30 6.27 -12.00
C ASN A 14 2.83 6.07 -13.44
N ASP A 15 3.65 5.44 -14.29
CA ASP A 15 3.32 5.14 -15.69
C ASP A 15 2.90 6.37 -16.52
N GLY A 16 3.47 7.53 -16.22
CA GLY A 16 3.26 8.79 -16.93
C GLY A 16 2.40 9.81 -16.19
N LEU A 17 1.99 10.85 -16.93
CA LEU A 17 1.25 11.99 -16.37
C LEU A 17 -0.19 11.61 -15.99
N VAL A 18 -0.84 10.75 -16.78
CA VAL A 18 -2.21 10.29 -16.51
C VAL A 18 -2.26 9.47 -15.23
N GLY A 19 -1.35 8.51 -15.06
CA GLY A 19 -1.28 7.71 -13.83
C GLY A 19 -0.88 8.55 -12.62
N THR A 20 0.02 9.54 -12.79
CA THR A 20 0.32 10.51 -11.73
C THR A 20 -0.91 11.32 -11.32
N PHE A 21 -1.70 11.79 -12.29
CA PHE A 21 -2.94 12.52 -12.01
C PHE A 21 -3.99 11.64 -11.33
N LEU A 22 -4.14 10.40 -11.77
CA LEU A 22 -5.04 9.43 -11.12
C LEU A 22 -4.62 9.14 -9.68
N LYS A 23 -3.32 8.96 -9.42
CA LYS A 23 -2.81 8.78 -8.05
C LYS A 23 -3.06 10.01 -7.19
N LEU A 24 -2.86 11.22 -7.73
CA LEU A 24 -3.18 12.44 -7.03
C LEU A 24 -4.67 12.51 -6.67
N PHE A 25 -5.57 12.10 -7.56
CA PHE A 25 -7.01 12.10 -7.31
C PHE A 25 -7.46 11.03 -6.30
N ARG A 26 -6.79 9.86 -6.28
CA ARG A 26 -7.17 8.76 -5.37
C ARG A 26 -6.51 8.84 -4.00
N MET A 27 -5.25 9.28 -3.93
CA MET A 27 -4.40 9.19 -2.74
C MET A 27 -4.02 10.58 -2.18
N ASP A 28 -4.46 11.67 -2.80
CA ASP A 28 -4.10 13.06 -2.50
C ASP A 28 -2.59 13.39 -2.58
N GLU A 29 -1.76 12.41 -2.94
CA GLU A 29 -0.32 12.55 -3.05
C GLU A 29 0.25 11.71 -4.19
N PHE A 30 1.36 12.18 -4.77
CA PHE A 30 2.15 11.43 -5.75
C PHE A 30 3.53 11.13 -5.15
N LYS A 31 3.73 9.87 -4.78
CA LYS A 31 5.00 9.36 -4.26
C LYS A 31 5.71 8.50 -5.32
N TRP A 32 6.99 8.26 -5.10
CA TRP A 32 7.73 7.19 -5.78
C TRP A 32 8.44 6.34 -4.75
N GLY A 33 8.49 5.04 -4.96
CA GLY A 33 9.19 4.13 -4.06
C GLY A 33 9.49 2.78 -4.67
N ASN A 34 10.21 1.98 -3.90
CA ASN A 34 10.49 0.60 -4.26
C ASN A 34 9.29 -0.26 -3.88
N LEU A 35 8.85 -1.13 -4.80
CA LEU A 35 7.83 -2.13 -4.50
C LEU A 35 8.43 -3.18 -3.55
N VAL A 36 7.88 -3.26 -2.35
CA VAL A 36 8.29 -4.21 -1.31
C VAL A 36 7.57 -5.55 -1.48
N GLY A 37 6.32 -5.50 -1.92
CA GLY A 37 5.55 -6.68 -2.29
C GLY A 37 4.09 -6.37 -2.59
N GLU A 38 3.37 -7.42 -2.93
CA GLU A 38 1.94 -7.41 -3.22
C GLU A 38 1.28 -8.52 -2.38
N ASP A 39 0.12 -8.23 -1.80
CA ASP A 39 -0.66 -9.25 -1.10
C ASP A 39 -1.61 -10.02 -2.01
N LYS A 40 -2.29 -11.02 -1.45
CA LYS A 40 -3.24 -11.86 -2.19
C LYS A 40 -4.49 -11.11 -2.68
N TYR A 41 -4.74 -9.89 -2.19
CA TYR A 41 -5.87 -9.05 -2.58
C TYR A 41 -5.48 -8.01 -3.64
N GLY A 42 -4.19 -7.93 -4.01
CA GLY A 42 -3.67 -7.00 -5.00
C GLY A 42 -3.26 -5.63 -4.41
N ASN A 43 -3.17 -5.50 -3.08
CA ASN A 43 -2.62 -4.30 -2.47
C ASN A 43 -1.11 -4.30 -2.64
N LYS A 44 -0.56 -3.19 -3.11
CA LYS A 44 0.87 -3.02 -3.37
C LYS A 44 1.51 -2.17 -2.29
N TYR A 45 2.60 -2.66 -1.71
CA TYR A 45 3.28 -2.01 -0.60
C TYR A 45 4.60 -1.42 -1.05
N PHE A 46 4.83 -0.16 -0.72
CA PHE A 46 5.99 0.59 -1.18
C PHE A 46 6.78 1.17 -0.02
N GLN A 47 8.10 1.27 -0.20
CA GLN A 47 8.99 1.95 0.74
C GLN A 47 9.94 2.92 0.03
N ASN A 48 10.17 4.08 0.64
CA ASN A 48 11.21 5.01 0.25
C ASN A 48 11.67 5.90 1.41
N ASP A 49 12.89 5.67 1.90
CA ASP A 49 13.48 6.38 3.05
C ASP A 49 13.90 7.83 2.73
N TYR A 50 13.69 8.30 1.49
CA TYR A 50 13.71 9.73 1.19
C TYR A 50 12.58 10.50 1.90
N TYR A 51 11.44 9.85 2.14
CA TYR A 51 10.34 10.47 2.90
C TYR A 51 10.57 10.32 4.40
N PHE A 52 9.97 11.22 5.17
CA PHE A 52 10.07 11.18 6.62
C PHE A 52 9.46 9.89 7.20
N TYR A 53 9.95 9.48 8.37
CA TYR A 53 9.48 8.29 9.08
C TYR A 53 7.99 8.39 9.43
N GLY A 54 7.19 7.42 9.01
CA GLY A 54 5.73 7.47 9.09
C GLY A 54 5.06 7.79 7.74
N ARG A 55 5.82 8.32 6.76
CA ARG A 55 5.39 8.43 5.35
C ARG A 55 6.26 7.67 4.36
N ASN A 56 7.37 7.08 4.83
CA ASN A 56 8.26 6.27 4.00
C ASN A 56 7.68 4.91 3.63
N ARG A 57 6.67 4.38 4.35
CA ARG A 57 5.92 3.18 3.97
C ARG A 57 4.49 3.57 3.61
N TRP A 58 3.93 3.00 2.53
CA TRP A 58 2.54 3.18 2.16
C TRP A 58 2.00 1.99 1.38
N VAL A 59 0.68 1.93 1.26
CA VAL A 59 -0.05 0.94 0.46
C VAL A 59 -0.77 1.65 -0.69
N GLU A 60 -0.80 1.01 -1.85
CA GLU A 60 -1.65 1.38 -2.98
C GLU A 60 -2.65 0.27 -3.21
N PHE A 61 -3.93 0.58 -3.00
CA PHE A 61 -5.03 -0.34 -3.20
C PHE A 61 -5.28 -0.59 -4.70
N PRO A 62 -5.71 -1.80 -5.08
CA PRO A 62 -5.95 -2.14 -6.48
C PRO A 62 -7.04 -1.25 -7.10
N LEU A 63 -7.09 -1.19 -8.42
CA LEU A 63 -8.14 -0.43 -9.12
C LEU A 63 -9.51 -1.12 -9.00
N SER A 64 -9.55 -2.42 -8.69
CA SER A 64 -10.77 -3.21 -8.54
C SER A 64 -11.67 -2.72 -7.40
N VAL A 65 -11.11 -2.13 -6.34
CA VAL A 65 -11.87 -1.55 -5.23
C VAL A 65 -12.36 -0.12 -5.53
N GLY A 66 -11.96 0.46 -6.66
CA GLY A 66 -12.41 1.80 -7.07
C GLY A 66 -12.12 2.88 -6.03
N HIS A 67 -13.18 3.53 -5.55
CA HIS A 67 -13.14 4.56 -4.51
C HIS A 67 -13.49 4.05 -3.10
N ASP A 68 -13.93 2.79 -2.99
CA ASP A 68 -14.29 2.16 -1.72
C ASP A 68 -13.08 1.43 -1.11
N TYR A 69 -11.90 2.03 -1.22
CA TYR A 69 -10.71 1.52 -0.56
C TYR A 69 -10.80 1.84 0.94
N ASP A 70 -10.40 0.90 1.79
CA ASP A 70 -10.45 1.08 3.23
C ASP A 70 -9.19 0.53 3.91
N ALA A 71 -8.82 1.12 5.06
CA ALA A 71 -7.69 0.67 5.84
C ALA A 71 -7.84 -0.79 6.32
N SER A 72 -9.08 -1.26 6.52
CA SER A 72 -9.36 -2.64 6.91
C SER A 72 -9.08 -3.67 5.81
N GLN A 73 -8.84 -3.25 4.56
CA GLN A 73 -8.48 -4.15 3.46
C GLN A 73 -7.02 -4.64 3.52
N VAL A 74 -6.20 -4.05 4.40
CA VAL A 74 -4.82 -4.49 4.65
C VAL A 74 -4.84 -5.75 5.53
N PRO A 75 -4.28 -6.89 5.08
CA PRO A 75 -4.25 -8.11 5.88
C PRO A 75 -3.24 -8.01 7.04
N ALA A 76 -3.44 -8.85 8.05
CA ALA A 76 -2.68 -8.81 9.30
C ALA A 76 -1.15 -8.90 9.09
N GLU A 77 -0.70 -9.70 8.13
CA GLU A 77 0.73 -9.87 7.83
C GLU A 77 1.39 -8.58 7.32
N TRP A 78 0.67 -7.77 6.53
CA TRP A 78 1.15 -6.50 5.99
C TRP A 78 0.89 -5.35 6.95
N HIS A 79 -0.16 -5.43 7.77
CA HIS A 79 -0.47 -4.45 8.79
C HIS A 79 0.70 -4.28 9.78
N ARG A 80 1.35 -5.38 10.18
CA ARG A 80 2.55 -5.36 11.05
C ARG A 80 3.67 -4.50 10.47
N TRP A 81 3.95 -4.66 9.17
CA TRP A 81 5.03 -3.95 8.49
C TRP A 81 4.66 -2.50 8.20
N LEU A 82 3.43 -2.25 7.76
CA LEU A 82 2.95 -0.91 7.42
C LEU A 82 2.92 0.02 8.64
N GLN A 83 2.59 -0.52 9.82
CA GLN A 83 2.53 0.21 11.09
C GLN A 83 3.85 0.20 11.89
N TYR A 84 4.97 -0.20 11.27
CA TYR A 84 6.29 -0.24 11.93
C TYR A 84 6.36 -1.11 13.19
N ILE A 85 5.49 -2.12 13.31
CA ILE A 85 5.55 -3.11 14.41
C ILE A 85 6.73 -4.06 14.17
N ALA A 86 7.05 -4.35 12.90
CA ALA A 86 8.25 -5.08 12.50
C ALA A 86 8.91 -4.41 11.30
N ASP A 87 10.22 -4.61 11.17
CA ASP A 87 10.99 -4.09 10.04
C ASP A 87 10.91 -5.01 8.83
N GLU A 88 10.82 -6.32 9.05
CA GLU A 88 10.75 -7.31 7.98
C GLU A 88 9.33 -7.40 7.39
N PRO A 89 9.17 -7.20 6.06
CA PRO A 89 7.90 -7.44 5.39
C PRO A 89 7.55 -8.93 5.41
N PRO A 90 6.26 -9.28 5.23
CA PRO A 90 5.83 -10.68 5.24
C PRO A 90 6.41 -11.51 4.09
N THR A 91 6.94 -10.86 3.04
CA THR A 91 7.70 -11.50 1.96
C THR A 91 9.06 -12.05 2.43
N GLN A 92 9.66 -11.44 3.46
CA GLN A 92 10.92 -11.89 4.05
C GLN A 92 10.70 -12.76 5.29
N LEU A 93 9.77 -12.33 6.16
CA LEU A 93 9.45 -13.02 7.40
C LEU A 93 7.94 -13.32 7.48
N PRO A 94 7.49 -14.42 6.84
CA PRO A 94 6.09 -14.80 6.83
C PRO A 94 5.61 -15.21 8.23
N LEU A 95 4.35 -14.88 8.54
CA LEU A 95 3.74 -15.29 9.80
C LEU A 95 3.42 -16.79 9.80
N PRO A 96 3.60 -17.49 10.93
CA PRO A 96 3.27 -18.91 11.02
C PRO A 96 1.76 -19.12 10.93
N LYS A 97 1.29 -19.73 9.84
CA LYS A 97 -0.12 -20.09 9.67
C LYS A 97 -0.52 -21.22 10.63
N ARG A 98 -1.61 -21.03 11.37
CA ARG A 98 -2.18 -22.03 12.28
C ARG A 98 -3.53 -22.50 11.73
N LYS A 99 -3.94 -23.72 12.06
CA LYS A 99 -5.17 -24.35 11.53
C LYS A 99 -6.46 -23.57 11.82
N TRP A 100 -6.47 -22.76 12.87
CA TRP A 100 -7.62 -21.95 13.30
C TRP A 100 -7.65 -20.54 12.71
N MET A 101 -6.60 -20.13 11.97
CA MET A 101 -6.56 -18.80 11.37
C MET A 101 -7.50 -18.77 10.16
N ALA A 102 -8.47 -17.86 10.20
CA ALA A 102 -9.29 -17.54 9.06
C ALA A 102 -8.52 -16.66 8.06
N ASP A 103 -8.99 -16.66 6.82
CA ASP A 103 -8.53 -15.70 5.84
C ASP A 103 -9.01 -14.29 6.20
N HIS A 104 -8.18 -13.29 5.89
CA HIS A 104 -8.49 -11.90 6.14
C HIS A 104 -9.81 -11.47 5.47
N THR A 105 -10.62 -10.72 6.21
CA THR A 105 -11.86 -10.13 5.73
C THR A 105 -11.85 -8.67 6.13
N GLU A 106 -12.22 -7.79 5.21
CA GLU A 106 -12.36 -6.36 5.47
C GLU A 106 -13.49 -6.07 6.47
N ASN A 107 -13.58 -4.82 6.93
CA ASN A 107 -14.67 -4.40 7.78
C ASN A 107 -15.97 -4.28 6.98
N LEU A 108 -16.98 -5.07 7.35
CA LEU A 108 -18.29 -5.09 6.70
C LEU A 108 -19.34 -4.25 7.44
N SER A 109 -18.94 -3.50 8.47
CA SER A 109 -19.83 -2.63 9.26
C SER A 109 -20.66 -1.71 8.36
N GLY A 110 -21.98 -1.74 8.53
CA GLY A 110 -22.91 -0.91 7.75
C GLY A 110 -23.24 -1.45 6.35
N THR A 111 -22.80 -2.66 6.02
CA THR A 111 -23.20 -3.37 4.79
C THR A 111 -24.28 -4.42 5.08
N GLU A 112 -24.90 -4.98 4.05
CA GLU A 112 -25.88 -6.08 4.19
C GLU A 112 -25.27 -7.38 4.75
N LYS A 113 -23.94 -7.50 4.75
CA LYS A 113 -23.19 -8.68 5.20
C LYS A 113 -22.84 -8.64 6.69
N CYS A 114 -23.34 -7.64 7.42
CA CYS A 114 -23.09 -7.45 8.84
C CYS A 114 -24.01 -8.28 9.74
#